data_AF-Q603W5-F1
#
_entry.id   AF-Q603W5-F1
#
_cell.length_a   1.000
_cell.length_b   1.000
_cell.length_c   1.000
_cell.angle_alpha   90.00
_cell.angle_beta   90.00
_cell.angle_gamma   90.00
#
_symmetry.space_group_name_H-M   'P 1'
#
loop_
_entity.id
_entity.type
_entity.pdbx_description
1 polymer ?
#
loop_
_entity_poly.entity_id
_entity_poly.type
_entity_poly.pdbx_seq_one_letter_code
_entity_poly.pdbx_strand_id
1 'polypeptide(L)'
;MLWSVAICDLLFKLQNLVDLHGDAKAKEILEDVGRLQQENERSPIWETKLVESVAEQTQLLDIAERENLLHLQRQRHLAAHPVVNANFQLHRPNRETARALIRNTLDGVLTKAPILSKQIVNELVEDLEQASGILIDDKKLKAYLESKYYNRFNPEVEKAVFKALWKFAFRLTDERCEKNRAINYSALRLLYSRNPAQFRAKIEAEKDYFSTIATGGAPVVCLIHFLSREASIYGLLADHAKTAIQHAAESDPSARCLAWFTATNLQAHADRLGEWISGKDYPHIDCAIWDEIEELSDSPEWAKLVVRLFNKYYVASGSYNTADRRFSEVIRPNLDRYELDDCIDLVEGIQGNDQTYGRGRARTDHQALRARILALDPNFDFTAYKTFVRYLDD
;
A
#
# COMPACT_ATOMS: atom_id res chain seq x y z
N MET A 1 16.33 15.63 38.22
CA MET A 1 14.89 15.47 37.91
C MET A 1 14.65 14.80 36.56
N LEU A 2 15.06 15.40 35.43
CA LEU A 2 14.78 14.81 34.09
C LEU A 2 15.24 13.35 33.93
N TRP A 3 16.45 13.00 34.39
CA TRP A 3 16.94 11.61 34.36
C TRP A 3 16.03 10.63 35.12
N SER A 4 15.58 11.01 36.31
CA SER A 4 14.66 10.18 37.11
C SER A 4 13.34 9.96 36.37
N VAL A 5 12.81 10.99 35.69
CA VAL A 5 11.59 10.88 34.88
C VAL A 5 11.81 9.90 33.73
N ALA A 6 12.93 9.99 33.01
CA ALA A 6 13.25 9.07 31.92
C ALA A 6 13.37 7.61 32.39
N ILE A 7 14.05 7.37 33.52
CA ILE A 7 14.19 6.02 34.10
C ILE A 7 12.85 5.45 34.55
N CYS A 8 12.03 6.23 35.26
CA CYS A 8 10.69 5.80 35.66
C CYS A 8 9.82 5.48 34.44
N ASP A 9 9.88 6.30 33.40
CA ASP A 9 9.12 6.08 32.17
C ASP A 9 9.57 4.81 31.45
N LEU A 10 10.88 4.51 31.38
CA LEU A 10 11.39 3.24 30.86
C LEU A 10 10.87 2.04 31.67
N LEU A 11 10.88 2.13 32.99
CA LEU A 11 10.34 1.08 33.86
C LEU A 11 8.84 0.85 33.62
N PHE A 12 8.04 1.91 33.56
CA PHE A 12 6.62 1.79 33.25
C PHE A 12 6.38 1.22 31.86
N LYS A 13 7.22 1.58 30.88
CA LYS A 13 7.13 1.04 29.52
C LYS A 13 7.43 -0.45 29.47
N LEU A 14 8.47 -0.90 30.17
CA LEU A 14 8.75 -2.33 30.31
C LEU A 14 7.64 -3.07 31.06
N GLN A 15 7.12 -2.48 32.14
CA GLN A 15 6.02 -3.10 32.90
C GLN A 15 4.76 -3.22 32.04
N ASN A 16 4.42 -2.20 31.27
CA ASN A 16 3.32 -2.26 30.30
C ASN A 16 3.55 -3.35 29.24
N LEU A 17 4.78 -3.53 28.76
CA LEU A 17 5.12 -4.62 27.84
C LEU A 17 4.93 -6.00 28.47
N VAL A 18 5.21 -6.15 29.76
CA VAL A 18 4.97 -7.41 30.50
C VAL A 18 3.48 -7.63 30.73
N ASP A 19 2.77 -6.64 31.27
CA ASP A 19 1.39 -6.80 31.74
C ASP A 19 0.39 -6.92 30.59
N LEU A 20 0.53 -6.10 29.55
CA LEU A 20 -0.40 -6.08 28.41
C LEU A 20 0.00 -7.10 27.34
N HIS A 21 1.29 -7.38 27.20
CA HIS A 21 1.80 -8.11 26.04
C HIS A 21 2.63 -9.36 26.40
N GLY A 22 2.84 -9.67 27.68
CA GLY A 22 3.55 -10.88 28.11
C GLY A 22 5.00 -10.96 27.62
N ASP A 23 5.67 -9.82 27.42
CA ASP A 23 7.00 -9.77 26.83
C ASP A 23 8.06 -10.41 27.75
N ALA A 24 8.61 -11.55 27.31
CA ALA A 24 9.61 -12.31 28.06
C ALA A 24 10.94 -11.54 28.25
N LYS A 25 11.35 -10.72 27.28
CA LYS A 25 12.58 -9.92 27.39
C LYS A 25 12.39 -8.74 28.33
N ALA A 26 11.26 -8.05 28.23
CA ALA A 26 10.94 -6.97 29.16
C ALA A 26 10.87 -7.50 30.60
N LYS A 27 10.31 -8.70 30.76
CA LYS A 27 10.29 -9.42 32.04
C LYS A 27 11.70 -9.74 32.55
N GLU A 28 12.56 -10.30 31.69
CA GLU A 28 13.97 -10.59 32.04
C GLU A 28 14.72 -9.32 32.46
N ILE A 29 14.54 -8.21 31.73
CA ILE A 29 15.16 -6.92 32.07
C ILE A 29 14.68 -6.42 33.44
N LEU A 30 13.36 -6.49 33.71
CA LEU A 30 12.80 -6.07 34.98
C LEU A 30 13.25 -6.96 36.14
N GLU A 31 13.36 -8.27 35.94
CA GLU A 31 13.89 -9.21 36.93
C GLU A 31 15.37 -8.93 37.24
N ASP A 32 16.19 -8.70 36.21
CA ASP A 32 17.61 -8.34 36.34
C ASP A 32 17.80 -7.02 37.08
N VAL A 33 17.05 -5.99 36.69
CA VAL A 33 17.10 -4.67 37.35
C VAL A 33 16.59 -4.76 38.79
N GLY A 34 15.53 -5.53 39.04
CA GLY A 34 14.99 -5.76 40.38
C GLY A 34 15.99 -6.46 41.30
N ARG A 35 16.74 -7.44 40.78
CA ARG A 35 17.85 -8.09 41.52
C ARG A 35 18.95 -7.10 41.87
N LEU A 36 19.40 -6.26 40.93
CA LEU A 36 20.42 -5.24 41.18
C LEU A 36 19.98 -4.20 42.23
N GLN A 37 18.68 -3.83 42.24
CA GLN A 37 18.11 -2.96 43.26
C GLN A 37 18.11 -3.60 44.64
N GLN A 38 17.79 -4.90 44.74
CA GLN A 38 17.79 -5.65 46.01
C GLN A 38 19.21 -5.84 46.57
N GLU A 39 20.20 -6.08 45.71
CA GLU A 39 21.60 -6.22 46.12
C GLU A 39 22.20 -4.91 46.64
N ASN A 40 21.82 -3.76 46.06
CA ASN A 40 22.27 -2.45 46.53
C ASN A 40 21.32 -1.31 46.14
N GLU A 41 20.36 -1.00 47.02
CA GLU A 41 19.31 0.01 46.81
C GLU A 41 19.83 1.41 46.46
N ARG A 42 21.05 1.76 46.90
CA ARG A 42 21.63 3.10 46.71
C ARG A 42 22.56 3.20 45.51
N SER A 43 22.81 2.09 44.81
CA SER A 43 23.72 2.07 43.67
C SER A 43 23.03 2.65 42.42
N PRO A 44 23.63 3.62 41.71
CA PRO A 44 23.11 4.10 40.44
C PRO A 44 23.38 3.14 39.27
N ILE A 45 24.10 2.03 39.50
CA ILE A 45 24.54 1.09 38.45
C ILE A 45 23.35 0.46 37.73
N TRP A 46 22.27 0.16 38.45
CA TRP A 46 21.07 -0.44 37.85
C TRP A 46 20.40 0.53 36.86
N GLU A 47 20.49 1.85 37.07
CA GLU A 47 19.91 2.84 36.16
C GLU A 47 20.63 2.79 34.80
N THR A 48 21.97 2.70 34.81
CA THR A 48 22.77 2.54 33.59
C THR A 48 22.47 1.21 32.91
N LYS A 49 22.42 0.12 33.69
CA LYS A 49 22.16 -1.22 33.16
C LYS A 49 20.78 -1.32 32.51
N LEU A 50 19.77 -0.68 33.09
CA LEU A 50 18.43 -0.59 32.50
C LEU A 50 18.49 0.04 31.11
N VAL A 51 19.15 1.20 30.96
CA VAL A 51 19.24 1.90 29.66
C VAL A 51 19.98 1.05 28.62
N GLU A 52 21.07 0.40 29.01
CA GLU A 52 21.83 -0.51 28.15
C GLU A 52 20.99 -1.71 27.71
N SER A 53 20.38 -2.43 28.66
CA SER A 53 19.56 -3.62 28.38
C SER A 53 18.34 -3.27 27.52
N VAL A 54 17.69 -2.13 27.77
CA VAL A 54 16.58 -1.66 26.91
C VAL A 54 17.07 -1.43 25.48
N ALA A 55 18.21 -0.77 25.28
CA ALA A 55 18.73 -0.50 23.94
C ALA A 55 19.23 -1.77 23.21
N GLU A 56 19.79 -2.74 23.95
CA GLU A 56 20.37 -3.95 23.37
C GLU A 56 19.33 -5.05 23.10
N GLN A 57 18.38 -5.21 24.02
CA GLN A 57 17.47 -6.35 24.00
C GLN A 57 16.10 -6.01 23.41
N THR A 58 15.73 -4.72 23.40
CA THR A 58 14.45 -4.21 22.88
C THR A 58 14.67 -3.29 21.66
N GLN A 59 13.58 -2.77 21.10
CA GLN A 59 13.60 -1.78 20.01
C GLN A 59 13.10 -0.39 20.47
N LEU A 60 13.03 -0.16 21.79
CA LEU A 60 12.54 1.11 22.34
C LEU A 60 13.54 2.25 22.16
N LEU A 61 14.84 1.95 22.23
CA LEU A 61 15.93 2.92 22.13
C LEU A 61 16.88 2.54 21.00
N ASP A 62 17.22 3.51 20.14
CA ASP A 62 18.33 3.38 19.21
C ASP A 62 19.67 3.77 19.86
N ILE A 63 20.76 3.64 19.08
CA ILE A 63 22.11 3.94 19.56
C ILE A 63 22.23 5.42 19.96
N ALA A 64 21.67 6.35 19.19
CA ALA A 64 21.78 7.77 19.46
C ALA A 64 20.99 8.16 20.72
N GLU A 65 19.82 7.60 20.92
CA GLU A 65 18.96 7.79 22.08
C GLU A 65 19.59 7.22 23.35
N ARG A 66 20.20 6.03 23.26
CA ARG A 66 21.00 5.47 24.34
C ARG A 66 22.13 6.43 24.74
N GLU A 67 22.91 6.92 23.78
CA GLU A 67 24.00 7.85 24.08
C GLU A 67 23.51 9.19 24.66
N ASN A 68 22.37 9.69 24.17
CA ASN A 68 21.72 10.88 24.71
C ASN A 68 21.30 10.70 26.18
N LEU A 69 20.75 9.54 26.51
CA LEU A 69 20.37 9.19 27.89
C LEU A 69 21.59 9.04 28.79
N LEU A 70 22.64 8.35 28.34
CA LEU A 70 23.89 8.25 29.09
C LEU A 70 24.55 9.62 29.29
N HIS A 71 24.45 10.52 28.31
CA HIS A 71 24.89 11.91 28.46
C HIS A 71 24.06 12.66 29.50
N LEU A 72 22.73 12.49 29.52
CA LEU A 72 21.86 13.06 30.55
C LEU A 72 22.24 12.56 31.95
N GLN A 73 22.56 11.28 32.11
CA GLN A 73 23.03 10.72 33.39
C GLN A 73 24.34 11.38 33.84
N ARG A 74 25.33 11.51 32.94
CA ARG A 74 26.60 12.20 33.24
C ARG A 74 26.37 13.64 33.67
N GLN A 75 25.48 14.36 32.99
CA GLN A 75 25.11 15.73 33.37
C GLN A 75 24.43 15.80 34.75
N ARG A 76 23.57 14.84 35.09
CA ARG A 76 23.01 14.70 36.44
C ARG A 76 24.12 14.49 37.48
N HIS A 77 25.07 13.59 37.22
CA HIS A 77 26.18 13.34 38.15
C HIS A 77 27.02 14.60 38.41
N LEU A 78 27.37 15.33 37.35
CA LEU A 78 28.12 16.59 37.47
C LEU A 78 27.35 17.66 38.28
N ALA A 79 26.04 17.74 38.13
CA ALA A 79 25.21 18.72 38.83
C ALA A 79 24.86 18.31 40.28
N ALA A 80 24.79 17.01 40.58
CA ALA A 80 24.38 16.47 41.88
C ALA A 80 25.55 16.26 42.84
N HIS A 81 26.74 15.96 42.32
CA HIS A 81 27.96 15.87 43.11
C HIS A 81 28.71 17.21 43.03
N PRO A 82 29.22 17.75 44.15
CA PRO A 82 30.07 18.92 44.12
C PRO A 82 31.39 18.58 43.44
N VAL A 83 31.41 18.63 42.12
CA VAL A 83 32.64 18.73 41.35
C VAL A 83 33.08 20.18 41.51
N VAL A 84 33.86 20.39 42.57
CA VAL A 84 34.46 21.69 42.90
C VAL A 84 35.41 22.02 41.75
N ASN A 85 34.96 22.87 40.82
CA ASN A 85 35.88 23.51 39.89
C ASN A 85 36.86 24.39 40.68
N ALA A 86 37.95 24.86 40.06
CA ALA A 86 38.96 25.67 40.75
C ALA A 86 38.41 26.90 41.51
N ASN A 87 37.15 27.29 41.25
CA ASN A 87 36.45 28.43 41.83
C ASN A 87 35.31 28.04 42.79
N PHE A 88 35.21 26.79 43.25
CA PHE A 88 34.18 26.30 44.19
C PHE A 88 32.72 26.46 43.73
N GLN A 89 32.47 26.57 42.42
CA GLN A 89 31.13 26.66 41.87
C GLN A 89 30.61 25.28 41.48
N LEU A 90 29.38 24.98 41.88
CA LEU A 90 28.63 23.81 41.41
C LEU A 90 28.45 23.88 39.90
N HIS A 91 28.67 22.76 39.22
CA HIS A 91 28.43 22.66 37.79
C HIS A 91 26.95 22.94 37.48
N ARG A 92 26.72 23.89 36.57
CA ARG A 92 25.38 24.22 36.06
C ARG A 92 25.42 24.19 34.53
N PRO A 93 24.70 23.26 33.87
CA PRO A 93 24.62 23.28 32.42
C PRO A 93 23.98 24.60 31.97
N ASN A 94 24.44 25.13 30.83
CA ASN A 94 23.86 26.32 30.25
C ASN A 94 22.42 26.04 29.73
N ARG A 95 21.68 27.11 29.43
CA ARG A 95 20.27 27.01 29.00
C ARG A 95 20.07 26.19 27.72
N GLU A 96 20.99 26.28 26.78
CA GLU A 96 20.91 25.57 25.50
C GLU A 96 21.14 24.06 25.70
N THR A 97 22.12 23.68 26.52
CA THR A 97 22.36 22.29 26.92
C THR A 97 21.14 21.72 27.64
N ALA A 98 20.55 22.47 28.58
CA ALA A 98 19.34 22.04 29.27
C ALA A 98 18.17 21.82 28.29
N ARG A 99 17.98 22.72 27.32
CA ARG A 99 16.94 22.58 26.29
C ARG A 99 17.17 21.37 25.40
N ALA A 100 18.41 21.13 24.98
CA ALA A 100 18.77 19.98 24.16
C ALA A 100 18.52 18.65 24.92
N LEU A 101 18.92 18.57 26.19
CA LEU A 101 18.68 17.40 27.04
C LEU A 101 17.18 17.11 27.17
N ILE A 102 16.34 18.13 27.41
CA ILE A 102 14.88 17.97 27.48
C ILE A 102 14.34 17.44 26.16
N ARG A 103 14.72 18.05 25.03
CA ARG A 103 14.21 17.65 23.71
C ARG A 103 14.62 16.24 23.33
N ASN A 104 15.89 15.89 23.50
CA ASN A 104 16.39 14.54 23.20
C ASN A 104 15.71 13.48 24.08
N THR A 105 15.43 13.80 25.35
CA THR A 105 14.73 12.87 26.25
C THR A 105 13.25 12.74 25.90
N LEU A 106 12.62 13.85 25.51
CA LEU A 106 11.22 13.87 25.08
C LEU A 106 11.05 13.00 23.83
N ASP A 107 11.79 13.30 22.77
CA ASP A 107 11.70 12.65 21.47
C ASP A 107 12.17 11.19 21.54
N GLY A 108 13.26 10.93 22.28
CA GLY A 108 13.89 9.61 22.36
C GLY A 108 13.22 8.63 23.31
N VAL A 109 12.52 9.11 24.34
CA VAL A 109 11.92 8.24 25.37
C VAL A 109 10.48 8.62 25.63
N LEU A 110 10.22 9.81 26.17
CA LEU A 110 8.95 10.10 26.84
C LEU A 110 7.75 10.06 25.90
N THR A 111 7.89 10.47 24.64
CA THR A 111 6.80 10.43 23.65
C THR A 111 6.66 9.08 22.94
N LYS A 112 7.60 8.15 23.13
CA LYS A 112 7.52 6.84 22.50
C LYS A 112 6.53 5.94 23.24
N ALA A 113 5.67 5.24 22.50
CA ALA A 113 4.82 4.22 23.08
C ALA A 113 5.63 2.95 23.42
N PRO A 114 5.26 2.21 24.48
CA PRO A 114 5.87 0.93 24.84
C PRO A 114 5.40 -0.17 23.90
N ILE A 115 5.92 -0.23 22.68
CA ILE A 115 5.40 -1.22 21.72
C ILE A 115 6.50 -1.97 20.96
N LEU A 116 6.40 -3.30 21.01
CA LEU A 116 7.30 -4.23 20.35
C LEU A 116 6.75 -4.60 18.96
N SER A 117 7.54 -4.34 17.91
CA SER A 117 7.14 -4.51 16.51
C SER A 117 6.52 -5.87 16.15
N LYS A 118 7.01 -6.97 16.74
CA LYS A 118 6.51 -8.33 16.42
C LYS A 118 5.11 -8.63 16.99
N GLN A 119 4.83 -8.17 18.21
CA GLN A 119 3.52 -8.45 18.84
C GLN A 119 2.44 -7.53 18.27
N ILE A 120 2.78 -6.28 17.92
CA ILE A 120 1.89 -5.37 17.19
C ILE A 120 1.45 -5.96 15.87
N VAL A 121 2.37 -6.57 15.14
CA VAL A 121 2.06 -7.22 13.87
C VAL A 121 1.01 -8.31 14.07
N ASN A 122 1.16 -9.13 15.10
CA ASN A 122 0.20 -10.20 15.39
C ASN A 122 -1.15 -9.62 15.82
N GLU A 123 -1.17 -8.66 16.75
CA GLU A 123 -2.40 -8.01 17.23
C GLU A 123 -3.12 -7.29 16.09
N LEU A 124 -2.40 -6.55 15.25
CA LEU A 124 -2.96 -5.86 14.08
C LEU A 124 -3.57 -6.86 13.10
N VAL A 125 -2.87 -7.95 12.78
CA VAL A 125 -3.38 -8.95 11.84
C VAL A 125 -4.59 -9.70 12.39
N GLU A 126 -4.59 -10.04 13.68
CA GLU A 126 -5.74 -10.64 14.36
C GLU A 126 -6.95 -9.72 14.37
N ASP A 127 -6.74 -8.44 14.64
CA ASP A 127 -7.79 -7.43 14.61
C ASP A 127 -8.33 -7.19 13.21
N LEU A 128 -7.47 -7.14 12.19
CA LEU A 128 -7.90 -7.08 10.80
C LEU A 128 -8.73 -8.32 10.42
N GLU A 129 -8.31 -9.50 10.86
CA GLU A 129 -9.07 -10.74 10.61
C GLU A 129 -10.46 -10.69 11.27
N GLN A 130 -10.56 -10.26 12.53
CA GLN A 130 -11.84 -10.13 13.23
C GLN A 130 -12.74 -9.05 12.61
N ALA A 131 -12.14 -7.94 12.16
CA ALA A 131 -12.86 -6.80 11.62
C ALA A 131 -13.12 -6.90 10.11
N SER A 132 -12.65 -7.96 9.44
CA SER A 132 -12.76 -8.19 7.99
C SER A 132 -14.20 -8.14 7.46
N GLY A 133 -15.19 -8.57 8.26
CA GLY A 133 -16.60 -8.50 7.90
C GLY A 133 -17.27 -7.13 8.09
N ILE A 134 -16.64 -6.20 8.83
CA ILE A 134 -17.21 -4.90 9.21
C ILE A 134 -16.47 -3.73 8.50
N LEU A 135 -15.16 -3.87 8.30
CA LEU A 135 -14.27 -2.88 7.68
C LEU A 135 -14.16 -3.10 6.16
N ILE A 136 -15.32 -3.08 5.48
CA ILE A 136 -15.39 -3.28 4.01
C ILE A 136 -14.93 -2.01 3.25
N ASP A 137 -15.01 -0.84 3.88
CA ASP A 137 -14.68 0.45 3.26
C ASP A 137 -13.29 0.94 3.68
N ASP A 138 -12.44 1.28 2.70
CA ASP A 138 -11.10 1.82 2.91
C ASP A 138 -11.10 3.06 3.82
N LYS A 139 -12.13 3.91 3.76
CA LYS A 139 -12.24 5.10 4.64
C LYS A 139 -12.40 4.69 6.10
N LYS A 140 -13.24 3.70 6.37
CA LYS A 140 -13.46 3.17 7.73
C LYS A 140 -12.23 2.43 8.23
N LEU A 141 -11.60 1.63 7.37
CA LEU A 141 -10.35 0.94 7.69
C LEU A 141 -9.24 1.94 8.03
N LYS A 142 -9.09 3.02 7.25
CA LYS A 142 -8.13 4.09 7.52
C LYS A 142 -8.36 4.73 8.89
N ALA A 143 -9.59 5.12 9.20
CA ALA A 143 -9.93 5.72 10.50
C ALA A 143 -9.68 4.78 11.68
N TYR A 144 -9.96 3.48 11.52
CA TYR A 144 -9.67 2.46 12.52
C TYR A 144 -8.16 2.31 12.75
N LEU A 145 -7.38 2.19 11.68
CA LEU A 145 -5.93 2.03 11.77
C LEU A 145 -5.25 3.27 12.32
N GLU A 146 -5.70 4.47 11.95
CA GLU A 146 -5.19 5.74 12.49
C GLU A 146 -5.44 5.87 14.00
N SER A 147 -6.68 5.63 14.44
CA SER A 147 -7.06 5.80 15.85
C SER A 147 -6.41 4.78 16.77
N LYS A 148 -6.34 3.50 16.35
CA LYS A 148 -5.87 2.41 17.20
C LYS A 148 -4.36 2.17 17.12
N TYR A 149 -3.77 2.33 15.93
CA TYR A 149 -2.40 1.89 15.66
C TYR A 149 -1.46 3.01 15.21
N TYR A 150 -1.73 3.66 14.07
CA TYR A 150 -0.74 4.50 13.40
C TYR A 150 -0.26 5.69 14.23
N ASN A 151 -1.12 6.28 15.08
CA ASN A 151 -0.71 7.38 15.97
C ASN A 151 0.32 6.96 17.03
N ARG A 152 0.48 5.66 17.26
CA ARG A 152 1.41 5.10 18.26
C ARG A 152 2.64 4.46 17.62
N PHE A 153 2.70 4.40 16.29
CA PHE A 153 3.81 3.78 15.58
C PHE A 153 5.00 4.73 15.52
N ASN A 154 6.19 4.21 15.84
CA ASN A 154 7.44 4.83 15.45
C ASN A 154 7.87 4.30 14.05
N PRO A 155 8.84 4.95 13.37
CA PRO A 155 9.25 4.53 12.03
C PRO A 155 9.70 3.07 11.92
N GLU A 156 10.34 2.50 12.95
CA GLU A 156 10.79 1.11 12.95
C GLU A 156 9.62 0.12 13.06
N VAL A 157 8.61 0.45 13.85
CA VAL A 157 7.36 -0.31 13.91
C VAL A 157 6.62 -0.24 12.58
N GLU A 158 6.48 0.94 11.97
CA GLU A 158 5.86 1.08 10.64
C GLU A 158 6.56 0.20 9.59
N LYS A 159 7.90 0.22 9.58
CA LYS A 159 8.71 -0.63 8.70
C LYS A 159 8.47 -2.12 8.95
N ALA A 160 8.38 -2.54 10.21
CA ALA A 160 8.14 -3.93 10.57
C ALA A 160 6.73 -4.40 10.19
N VAL A 161 5.71 -3.56 10.42
CA VAL A 161 4.32 -3.82 10.03
C VAL A 161 4.20 -3.90 8.51
N PHE A 162 4.81 -2.97 7.78
CA PHE A 162 4.85 -3.02 6.32
C PHE A 162 5.49 -4.31 5.79
N LYS A 163 6.63 -4.70 6.37
CA LYS A 163 7.33 -5.94 6.01
C LYS A 163 6.45 -7.18 6.25
N ALA A 164 5.71 -7.21 7.35
CA ALA A 164 4.80 -8.31 7.67
C ALA A 164 3.59 -8.35 6.74
N LEU A 165 2.91 -7.21 6.53
CA LEU A 165 1.78 -7.11 5.61
C LEU A 165 2.18 -7.48 4.18
N TRP A 166 3.39 -7.12 3.74
CA TRP A 166 3.92 -7.50 2.43
C TRP A 166 3.98 -9.02 2.28
N LYS A 167 4.49 -9.69 3.31
CA LYS A 167 4.56 -11.16 3.36
C LYS A 167 3.16 -11.79 3.31
N PHE A 168 2.20 -11.27 4.06
CA PHE A 168 0.83 -11.79 4.09
C PHE A 168 0.08 -11.54 2.78
N ALA A 169 0.28 -10.39 2.16
CA ALA A 169 -0.41 -10.01 0.93
C ALA A 169 0.18 -10.70 -0.31
N PHE A 170 1.51 -10.80 -0.43
CA PHE A 170 2.17 -11.10 -1.71
C PHE A 170 3.01 -12.38 -1.72
N ARG A 171 3.27 -13.01 -0.56
CA ARG A 171 4.16 -14.18 -0.46
C ARG A 171 3.46 -15.44 0.03
N LEU A 172 2.69 -15.34 1.11
CA LEU A 172 2.07 -16.51 1.74
C LEU A 172 0.77 -16.91 1.04
N THR A 173 0.56 -18.23 0.96
CA THR A 173 -0.59 -18.88 0.30
C THR A 173 -1.32 -19.84 1.24
N ASP A 174 -1.13 -19.70 2.55
CA ASP A 174 -1.91 -20.48 3.53
C ASP A 174 -3.36 -20.01 3.61
N GLU A 175 -4.27 -20.90 4.02
CA GLU A 175 -5.72 -20.67 4.06
C GLU A 175 -6.11 -19.39 4.82
N ARG A 176 -5.42 -19.12 5.94
CA ARG A 176 -5.65 -17.92 6.75
C ARG A 176 -5.24 -16.65 5.98
N CYS A 177 -4.11 -16.68 5.27
CA CYS A 177 -3.68 -15.56 4.43
C CYS A 177 -4.61 -15.37 3.23
N GLU A 178 -5.08 -16.44 2.59
CA GLU A 178 -6.04 -16.37 1.47
C GLU A 178 -7.32 -15.64 1.91
N LYS A 179 -7.91 -16.06 3.04
CA LYS A 179 -9.15 -15.48 3.57
C LYS A 179 -9.01 -13.99 3.92
N ASN A 180 -7.86 -13.58 4.44
CA ASN A 180 -7.63 -12.22 4.94
C ASN A 180 -6.83 -11.34 3.96
N ARG A 181 -6.56 -11.80 2.73
CA ARG A 181 -5.66 -11.08 1.81
C ARG A 181 -6.16 -9.69 1.45
N ALA A 182 -7.46 -9.55 1.17
CA ALA A 182 -8.04 -8.26 0.77
C ALA A 182 -7.83 -7.18 1.85
N ILE A 183 -8.12 -7.49 3.11
CA ILE A 183 -7.95 -6.53 4.21
C ILE A 183 -6.47 -6.25 4.51
N ASN A 184 -5.60 -7.26 4.42
CA ASN A 184 -4.15 -7.09 4.57
C ASN A 184 -3.57 -6.22 3.46
N TYR A 185 -4.04 -6.40 2.22
CA TYR A 185 -3.68 -5.58 1.07
C TYR A 185 -4.12 -4.12 1.26
N SER A 186 -5.38 -3.88 1.64
CA SER A 186 -5.86 -2.52 1.92
C SER A 186 -5.08 -1.85 3.05
N ALA A 187 -4.81 -2.56 4.14
CA ALA A 187 -3.99 -2.04 5.25
C ALA A 187 -2.55 -1.73 4.83
N LEU A 188 -1.95 -2.56 3.98
CA LEU A 188 -0.61 -2.31 3.41
C LEU A 188 -0.60 -1.04 2.56
N ARG A 189 -1.59 -0.88 1.67
CA ARG A 189 -1.70 0.29 0.79
C ARG A 189 -1.89 1.58 1.60
N LEU A 190 -2.76 1.53 2.62
CA LEU A 190 -2.98 2.66 3.53
C LEU A 190 -1.71 3.02 4.30
N LEU A 191 -0.98 2.02 4.83
CA LEU A 191 0.29 2.25 5.51
C LEU A 191 1.32 2.86 4.57
N TYR A 192 1.45 2.33 3.34
CA TYR A 192 2.38 2.82 2.34
C TYR A 192 2.14 4.31 2.01
N SER A 193 0.87 4.71 1.84
CA SER A 193 0.48 6.08 1.49
C SER A 193 0.92 7.14 2.51
N ARG A 194 1.22 6.75 3.76
CA ARG A 194 1.66 7.67 4.82
C ARG A 194 3.08 8.18 4.60
N ASN A 195 3.99 7.29 4.16
CA ASN A 195 5.38 7.65 3.91
C ASN A 195 6.01 6.77 2.80
N PRO A 196 5.65 7.00 1.52
CA PRO A 196 6.15 6.21 0.40
C PRO A 196 7.68 6.17 0.31
N ALA A 197 8.35 7.29 0.59
CA ALA A 197 9.80 7.40 0.51
C ALA A 197 10.51 6.46 1.49
N GLN A 198 10.03 6.37 2.74
CA GLN A 198 10.57 5.46 3.74
C GLN A 198 10.45 3.99 3.33
N PHE A 199 9.31 3.61 2.75
CA PHE A 199 9.09 2.22 2.34
C PHE A 199 9.86 1.86 1.07
N ARG A 200 9.99 2.79 0.11
CA ARG A 200 10.86 2.59 -1.07
C ARG A 200 12.31 2.34 -0.66
N ALA A 201 12.85 3.16 0.24
CA ALA A 201 14.20 2.97 0.78
C ALA A 201 14.35 1.62 1.50
N LYS A 202 13.31 1.16 2.21
CA LYS A 202 13.32 -0.16 2.85
C LYS A 202 13.30 -1.32 1.84
N ILE A 203 12.49 -1.20 0.78
CA ILE A 203 12.41 -2.21 -0.29
C ILE A 203 13.76 -2.33 -0.99
N GLU A 204 14.42 -1.21 -1.26
CA GLU A 204 15.75 -1.17 -1.84
C GLU A 204 16.80 -1.79 -0.90
N ALA A 205 16.78 -1.45 0.38
CA ALA A 205 17.73 -1.98 1.37
C ALA A 205 17.57 -3.49 1.64
N GLU A 206 16.35 -4.02 1.52
CA GLU A 206 16.04 -5.44 1.78
C GLU A 206 15.49 -6.15 0.53
N LYS A 207 16.09 -5.86 -0.64
CA LYS A 207 15.64 -6.33 -1.96
C LYS A 207 15.29 -7.82 -2.00
N ASP A 208 16.13 -8.69 -1.47
CA ASP A 208 15.91 -10.15 -1.49
C ASP A 208 14.63 -10.55 -0.76
N TYR A 209 14.33 -9.89 0.37
CA TYR A 209 13.14 -10.18 1.15
C TYR A 209 11.87 -9.81 0.38
N PHE A 210 11.83 -8.59 -0.16
CA PHE A 210 10.66 -8.07 -0.87
C PHE A 210 10.46 -8.71 -2.25
N SER A 211 11.53 -9.27 -2.83
CA SER A 211 11.48 -10.05 -4.07
C SER A 211 11.06 -11.50 -3.86
N THR A 212 11.10 -12.01 -2.63
CA THR A 212 10.57 -13.34 -2.33
C THR A 212 9.05 -13.30 -2.28
N ILE A 213 8.41 -13.43 -3.44
CA ILE A 213 6.95 -13.40 -3.63
C ILE A 213 6.42 -14.78 -4.04
N ALA A 214 5.11 -14.96 -4.03
CA ALA A 214 4.49 -16.13 -4.64
C ALA A 214 4.78 -16.13 -6.15
N THR A 215 4.77 -17.30 -6.79
CA THR A 215 5.02 -17.44 -8.24
C THR A 215 3.74 -17.47 -9.08
N GLY A 216 2.57 -17.40 -8.44
CA GLY A 216 1.27 -17.37 -9.12
C GLY A 216 0.10 -17.20 -8.15
N GLY A 217 -1.10 -17.17 -8.71
CA GLY A 217 -2.36 -17.04 -7.97
C GLY A 217 -2.61 -15.63 -7.43
N ALA A 218 -3.57 -15.53 -6.51
CA ALA A 218 -4.03 -14.27 -5.93
C ALA A 218 -2.92 -13.37 -5.33
N PRO A 219 -1.85 -13.86 -4.66
CA PRO A 219 -0.84 -12.97 -4.11
C PRO A 219 -0.09 -12.15 -5.16
N VAL A 220 0.23 -12.75 -6.31
CA VAL A 220 0.94 -12.02 -7.39
C VAL A 220 0.00 -11.07 -8.10
N VAL A 221 -1.28 -11.45 -8.29
CA VAL A 221 -2.30 -10.55 -8.83
C VAL A 221 -2.46 -9.32 -7.92
N CYS A 222 -2.60 -9.52 -6.60
CA CYS A 222 -2.62 -8.39 -5.64
C CYS A 222 -1.35 -7.53 -5.70
N LEU A 223 -0.18 -8.13 -5.92
CA LEU A 223 1.05 -7.37 -6.09
C LEU A 223 1.01 -6.53 -7.38
N ILE A 224 0.49 -7.05 -8.48
CA ILE A 224 0.33 -6.30 -9.73
C ILE A 224 -0.62 -5.11 -9.55
N HIS A 225 -1.72 -5.31 -8.82
CA HIS A 225 -2.65 -4.24 -8.41
C HIS A 225 -2.00 -3.17 -7.53
N PHE A 226 -1.02 -3.55 -6.70
CA PHE A 226 -0.23 -2.60 -5.92
C PHE A 226 0.74 -1.81 -6.82
N LEU A 227 1.45 -2.52 -7.70
CA LEU A 227 2.46 -1.97 -8.59
C LEU A 227 1.86 -1.10 -9.70
N SER A 228 0.62 -1.33 -10.11
CA SER A 228 -0.07 -0.46 -11.07
C SER A 228 -0.21 0.98 -10.54
N ARG A 229 -0.37 1.13 -9.22
CA ARG A 229 -0.42 2.43 -8.54
C ARG A 229 0.98 2.95 -8.18
N GLU A 230 1.90 2.04 -7.82
CA GLU A 230 3.24 2.37 -7.34
C GLU A 230 4.36 1.80 -8.25
N ALA A 231 4.29 2.12 -9.54
CA ALA A 231 5.14 1.52 -10.59
C ALA A 231 6.65 1.60 -10.32
N SER A 232 7.10 2.63 -9.62
CA SER A 232 8.52 2.79 -9.23
C SER A 232 9.08 1.60 -8.43
N ILE A 233 8.23 0.87 -7.70
CA ILE A 233 8.65 -0.27 -6.88
C ILE A 233 9.07 -1.46 -7.76
N TYR A 234 8.47 -1.61 -8.95
CA TYR A 234 8.81 -2.71 -9.86
C TYR A 234 10.31 -2.69 -10.22
N GLY A 235 10.90 -1.50 -10.40
CA GLY A 235 12.32 -1.32 -10.66
C GLY A 235 13.23 -1.82 -9.52
N LEU A 236 12.75 -1.76 -8.28
CA LEU A 236 13.50 -2.13 -7.07
C LEU A 236 13.53 -3.65 -6.84
N LEU A 237 12.62 -4.42 -7.43
CA LEU A 237 12.53 -5.87 -7.26
C LEU A 237 13.64 -6.60 -8.04
N ALA A 238 13.99 -7.80 -7.57
CA ALA A 238 14.94 -8.69 -8.22
C ALA A 238 14.34 -9.37 -9.45
N ASP A 239 15.21 -9.83 -10.36
CA ASP A 239 14.80 -10.33 -11.68
C ASP A 239 13.89 -11.57 -11.59
N HIS A 240 14.12 -12.46 -10.62
CA HIS A 240 13.24 -13.62 -10.40
C HIS A 240 11.80 -13.21 -10.05
N ALA A 241 11.62 -12.13 -9.28
CA ALA A 241 10.30 -11.60 -8.95
C ALA A 241 9.66 -10.95 -10.17
N LYS A 242 10.44 -10.20 -10.96
CA LYS A 242 9.98 -9.59 -12.22
C LYS A 242 9.50 -10.65 -13.21
N THR A 243 10.19 -11.78 -13.32
CA THR A 243 9.76 -12.92 -14.16
C THR A 243 8.44 -13.52 -13.67
N ALA A 244 8.27 -13.70 -12.36
CA ALA A 244 7.00 -14.20 -11.80
C ALA A 244 5.83 -13.23 -12.04
N ILE A 245 6.08 -11.92 -11.91
CA ILE A 245 5.10 -10.86 -12.20
C ILE A 245 4.72 -10.88 -13.68
N GLN A 246 5.70 -10.97 -14.58
CA GLN A 246 5.47 -11.03 -16.03
C GLN A 246 4.63 -12.25 -16.40
N HIS A 247 4.97 -13.43 -15.85
CA HIS A 247 4.20 -14.65 -16.07
C HIS A 247 2.75 -14.52 -15.58
N ALA A 248 2.52 -13.88 -14.43
CA ALA A 248 1.19 -13.65 -13.90
C ALA A 248 0.39 -12.64 -14.77
N ALA A 249 1.03 -11.58 -15.24
CA ALA A 249 0.44 -10.63 -16.19
C ALA A 249 0.08 -11.31 -17.52
N GLU A 250 0.78 -12.37 -17.91
CA GLU A 250 0.45 -13.16 -19.09
C GLU A 250 -0.62 -14.24 -18.81
N SER A 251 -0.77 -14.70 -17.57
CA SER A 251 -1.69 -15.81 -17.28
C SER A 251 -3.07 -15.36 -16.77
N ASP A 252 -3.17 -14.19 -16.16
CA ASP A 252 -4.39 -13.69 -15.53
C ASP A 252 -4.92 -12.42 -16.24
N PRO A 253 -6.20 -12.40 -16.68
CA PRO A 253 -6.78 -11.25 -17.37
C PRO A 253 -6.74 -9.93 -16.59
N SER A 254 -7.00 -9.95 -15.28
CA SER A 254 -6.99 -8.75 -14.44
C SER A 254 -5.57 -8.23 -14.27
N ALA A 255 -4.62 -9.13 -13.99
CA ALA A 255 -3.21 -8.80 -13.92
C ALA A 255 -2.69 -8.20 -15.22
N ARG A 256 -3.07 -8.78 -16.37
CA ARG A 256 -2.68 -8.29 -17.70
C ARG A 256 -3.10 -6.84 -17.90
N CYS A 257 -4.33 -6.52 -17.53
CA CYS A 257 -4.90 -5.17 -17.67
C CYS A 257 -4.11 -4.11 -16.89
N LEU A 258 -3.58 -4.46 -15.71
CA LEU A 258 -2.99 -3.50 -14.77
C LEU A 258 -1.45 -3.49 -14.78
N ALA A 259 -0.80 -4.44 -15.46
CA ALA A 259 0.66 -4.56 -15.52
C ALA A 259 1.36 -3.55 -16.46
N TRP A 260 0.88 -2.30 -16.52
CA TRP A 260 1.40 -1.27 -17.43
C TRP A 260 2.87 -0.91 -17.17
N PHE A 261 3.35 -1.09 -15.93
CA PHE A 261 4.74 -0.88 -15.53
C PHE A 261 5.73 -1.85 -16.20
N THR A 262 5.25 -2.88 -16.90
CA THR A 262 6.05 -3.77 -17.76
C THR A 262 6.20 -3.23 -19.20
N ALA A 263 5.46 -2.16 -19.55
CA ALA A 263 5.57 -1.47 -20.81
C ALA A 263 6.48 -0.24 -20.70
N THR A 264 6.93 0.27 -21.84
CA THR A 264 7.76 1.49 -21.90
C THR A 264 6.98 2.74 -21.51
N ASN A 265 5.69 2.78 -21.82
CA ASN A 265 4.76 3.85 -21.49
C ASN A 265 3.31 3.33 -21.59
N LEU A 266 2.35 4.17 -21.19
CA LEU A 266 0.92 3.83 -21.22
C LEU A 266 0.40 3.57 -22.64
N GLN A 267 0.88 4.28 -23.65
CA GLN A 267 0.51 4.03 -25.06
C GLN A 267 0.86 2.60 -25.48
N ALA A 268 2.11 2.18 -25.25
CA ALA A 268 2.56 0.83 -25.58
C ALA A 268 1.81 -0.25 -24.79
N HIS A 269 1.36 0.06 -23.57
CA HIS A 269 0.49 -0.81 -22.79
C HIS A 269 -0.91 -0.93 -23.42
N ALA A 270 -1.54 0.19 -23.78
CA ALA A 270 -2.83 0.20 -24.45
C ALA A 270 -2.77 -0.56 -25.79
N ASP A 271 -1.69 -0.40 -26.57
CA ASP A 271 -1.54 -1.11 -27.83
C ASP A 271 -1.51 -2.63 -27.62
N ARG A 272 -0.69 -3.11 -26.67
CA ARG A 272 -0.63 -4.55 -26.29
C ARG A 272 -1.97 -5.07 -25.78
N LEU A 273 -2.66 -4.30 -24.92
CA LEU A 273 -3.99 -4.68 -24.44
C LEU A 273 -5.00 -4.76 -25.59
N GLY A 274 -4.97 -3.81 -26.51
CA GLY A 274 -5.82 -3.80 -27.69
C GLY A 274 -5.58 -5.02 -28.57
N GLU A 275 -4.33 -5.39 -28.83
CA GLU A 275 -3.98 -6.60 -29.58
C GLU A 275 -4.49 -7.87 -28.91
N TRP A 276 -4.35 -7.98 -27.59
CA TRP A 276 -4.87 -9.11 -26.84
C TRP A 276 -6.40 -9.19 -26.87
N ILE A 277 -7.07 -8.06 -26.65
CA ILE A 277 -8.54 -7.96 -26.66
C ILE A 277 -9.11 -8.37 -28.02
N SER A 278 -8.49 -7.91 -29.10
CA SER A 278 -8.88 -8.25 -30.47
C SER A 278 -8.37 -9.63 -30.94
N GLY A 279 -7.59 -10.31 -30.10
CA GLY A 279 -7.05 -11.64 -30.36
C GLY A 279 -8.08 -12.75 -30.24
N LYS A 280 -7.59 -14.00 -30.22
CA LYS A 280 -8.43 -15.21 -30.16
C LYS A 280 -8.85 -15.62 -28.75
N ASP A 281 -8.37 -14.91 -27.73
CA ASP A 281 -8.58 -15.27 -26.33
C ASP A 281 -9.97 -14.82 -25.82
N TYR A 282 -10.64 -13.92 -26.54
CA TYR A 282 -11.95 -13.35 -26.19
C TYR A 282 -12.10 -13.03 -24.70
N PRO A 283 -11.21 -12.20 -24.12
CA PRO A 283 -11.12 -12.07 -22.69
C PRO A 283 -12.39 -11.48 -22.07
N HIS A 284 -12.65 -11.85 -20.82
CA HIS A 284 -13.63 -11.16 -20.00
C HIS A 284 -12.89 -10.20 -19.07
N ILE A 285 -13.23 -8.93 -19.18
CA ILE A 285 -12.75 -7.85 -18.30
C ILE A 285 -13.98 -7.34 -17.55
N ASP A 286 -13.91 -7.38 -16.22
CA ASP A 286 -14.97 -6.90 -15.33
C ASP A 286 -14.99 -5.37 -15.25
N CYS A 287 -16.15 -4.79 -14.93
CA CYS A 287 -16.30 -3.33 -14.81
C CYS A 287 -15.31 -2.72 -13.81
N ALA A 288 -15.08 -3.37 -12.67
CA ALA A 288 -14.12 -2.89 -11.68
C ALA A 288 -12.68 -2.80 -12.22
N ILE A 289 -12.30 -3.69 -13.14
CA ILE A 289 -10.99 -3.63 -13.78
C ILE A 289 -10.93 -2.49 -14.80
N TRP A 290 -12.02 -2.20 -15.49
CA TRP A 290 -12.09 -1.03 -16.36
C TRP A 290 -11.96 0.28 -15.57
N ASP A 291 -12.61 0.37 -14.42
CA ASP A 291 -12.45 1.52 -13.50
C ASP A 291 -10.96 1.66 -13.10
N GLU A 292 -10.28 0.56 -12.75
CA GLU A 292 -8.86 0.59 -12.41
C GLU A 292 -7.94 0.91 -13.61
N ILE A 293 -8.29 0.51 -14.84
CA ILE A 293 -7.56 0.89 -16.07
C ILE A 293 -7.68 2.41 -16.29
N GLU A 294 -8.87 2.98 -16.10
CA GLU A 294 -9.09 4.42 -16.22
C GLU A 294 -8.27 5.19 -15.19
N GLU A 295 -8.24 4.73 -13.94
CA GLU A 295 -7.49 5.35 -12.84
C GLU A 295 -5.96 5.30 -13.01
N LEU A 296 -5.42 4.61 -14.03
CA LEU A 296 -3.98 4.60 -14.29
C LEU A 296 -3.42 5.98 -14.65
N SER A 297 -4.22 6.87 -15.25
CA SER A 297 -3.81 8.23 -15.59
C SER A 297 -4.99 9.17 -15.83
N ASP A 298 -4.93 10.38 -15.28
CA ASP A 298 -5.93 11.43 -15.53
C ASP A 298 -5.68 12.21 -16.84
N SER A 299 -4.73 11.77 -17.68
CA SER A 299 -4.39 12.49 -18.91
C SER A 299 -5.46 12.33 -19.99
N PRO A 300 -5.80 13.40 -20.74
CA PRO A 300 -6.73 13.30 -21.87
C PRO A 300 -6.31 12.26 -22.91
N GLU A 301 -5.00 12.12 -23.13
CA GLU A 301 -4.43 11.14 -24.04
C GLU A 301 -4.74 9.70 -23.59
N TRP A 302 -4.60 9.41 -22.29
CA TRP A 302 -4.96 8.12 -21.74
C TRP A 302 -6.47 7.86 -21.81
N ALA A 303 -7.29 8.84 -21.44
CA ALA A 303 -8.74 8.71 -21.52
C ALA A 303 -9.20 8.34 -22.94
N LYS A 304 -8.60 8.95 -23.97
CA LYS A 304 -8.88 8.63 -25.37
C LYS A 304 -8.45 7.19 -25.72
N LEU A 305 -7.29 6.75 -25.26
CA LEU A 305 -6.84 5.36 -25.46
C LEU A 305 -7.78 4.34 -24.80
N VAL A 306 -8.27 4.63 -23.60
CA VAL A 306 -9.22 3.75 -22.92
C VAL A 306 -10.55 3.66 -23.69
N VAL A 307 -11.06 4.77 -24.23
CA VAL A 307 -12.23 4.75 -25.13
C VAL A 307 -11.98 3.86 -26.35
N ARG A 308 -10.79 3.90 -26.95
CA ARG A 308 -10.44 2.98 -28.06
C ARG A 308 -10.34 1.52 -27.62
N LEU A 309 -9.90 1.25 -26.40
CA LEU A 309 -9.93 -0.10 -25.84
C LEU A 309 -11.36 -0.60 -25.64
N PHE A 310 -12.29 0.27 -25.22
CA PHE A 310 -13.71 -0.06 -25.14
C PHE A 310 -14.28 -0.48 -26.50
N ASN A 311 -13.97 0.29 -27.54
CA ASN A 311 -14.36 -0.05 -28.91
C ASN A 311 -13.84 -1.43 -29.32
N LYS A 312 -12.52 -1.66 -29.18
CA LYS A 312 -11.91 -2.96 -29.48
C LYS A 312 -12.55 -4.09 -28.69
N TYR A 313 -12.85 -3.88 -27.41
CA TYR A 313 -13.50 -4.87 -26.56
C TYR A 313 -14.89 -5.23 -27.04
N TYR A 314 -15.75 -4.26 -27.35
CA TYR A 314 -17.07 -4.54 -27.89
C TYR A 314 -17.02 -5.16 -29.28
N VAL A 315 -16.18 -4.64 -30.17
CA VAL A 315 -16.04 -5.12 -31.56
C VAL A 315 -15.50 -6.54 -31.61
N ALA A 316 -14.64 -6.94 -30.68
CA ALA A 316 -14.13 -8.32 -30.57
C ALA A 316 -15.12 -9.30 -29.93
N SER A 317 -16.43 -9.02 -29.90
CA SER A 317 -17.41 -9.92 -29.29
C SER A 317 -17.57 -11.22 -30.08
N GLY A 318 -17.42 -12.36 -29.41
CA GLY A 318 -17.52 -13.69 -30.03
C GLY A 318 -18.92 -14.31 -30.05
N SER A 319 -19.91 -13.65 -29.43
CA SER A 319 -21.31 -14.09 -29.44
C SER A 319 -22.25 -12.91 -29.24
N TYR A 320 -23.53 -13.06 -29.63
CA TYR A 320 -24.56 -12.05 -29.37
C TYR A 320 -24.70 -11.71 -27.87
N ASN A 321 -24.66 -12.71 -26.98
CA ASN A 321 -24.74 -12.48 -25.53
C ASN A 321 -23.53 -11.69 -25.01
N THR A 322 -22.33 -12.00 -25.53
CA THR A 322 -21.11 -11.25 -25.19
C THR A 322 -21.22 -9.80 -25.67
N ALA A 323 -21.71 -9.57 -26.89
CA ALA A 323 -21.90 -8.24 -27.43
C ALA A 323 -22.92 -7.43 -26.63
N ASP A 324 -24.07 -8.01 -26.28
CA ASP A 324 -25.08 -7.39 -25.42
C ASP A 324 -24.49 -6.94 -24.09
N ARG A 325 -23.71 -7.82 -23.45
CA ARG A 325 -23.05 -7.53 -22.18
C ARG A 325 -22.02 -6.42 -22.32
N ARG A 326 -21.05 -6.57 -23.24
CA ARG A 326 -19.96 -5.60 -23.45
C ARG A 326 -20.49 -4.21 -23.83
N PHE A 327 -21.56 -4.13 -24.63
CA PHE A 327 -22.18 -2.84 -24.94
C PHE A 327 -22.81 -2.20 -23.70
N SER A 328 -23.55 -2.99 -22.91
CA SER A 328 -24.28 -2.50 -21.74
C SER A 328 -23.34 -2.07 -20.61
N GLU A 329 -22.27 -2.82 -20.40
CA GLU A 329 -21.30 -2.60 -19.32
C GLU A 329 -20.26 -1.52 -19.66
N VAL A 330 -19.81 -1.45 -20.91
CA VAL A 330 -18.62 -0.66 -21.27
C VAL A 330 -18.94 0.50 -22.21
N ILE A 331 -19.68 0.24 -23.31
CA ILE A 331 -19.95 1.29 -24.32
C ILE A 331 -20.99 2.28 -23.81
N ARG A 332 -22.18 1.78 -23.46
CA ARG A 332 -23.37 2.60 -23.14
C ARG A 332 -23.13 3.60 -22.01
N PRO A 333 -22.49 3.25 -20.88
CA PRO A 333 -22.24 4.21 -19.80
C PRO A 333 -21.24 5.31 -20.20
N ASN A 334 -20.41 5.06 -21.22
CA ASN A 334 -19.31 5.93 -21.59
C ASN A 334 -19.55 6.74 -22.89
N LEU A 335 -20.67 6.54 -23.59
CA LEU A 335 -20.96 7.21 -24.88
C LEU A 335 -20.87 8.74 -24.82
N ASP A 336 -21.19 9.35 -23.68
CA ASP A 336 -21.12 10.81 -23.51
C ASP A 336 -19.68 11.36 -23.55
N ARG A 337 -18.68 10.49 -23.36
CA ARG A 337 -17.25 10.82 -23.42
C ARG A 337 -16.67 10.68 -24.83
N TYR A 338 -17.40 10.06 -25.76
CA TYR A 338 -16.86 9.77 -27.09
C TYR A 338 -16.75 11.04 -27.92
N GLU A 339 -15.60 11.19 -28.59
CA GLU A 339 -15.41 12.16 -29.66
C GLU A 339 -15.89 11.58 -31.00
N LEU A 340 -16.03 12.44 -32.01
CA LEU A 340 -16.58 12.02 -33.30
C LEU A 340 -15.75 10.91 -33.95
N ASP A 341 -14.42 11.01 -33.86
CA ASP A 341 -13.52 9.99 -34.39
C ASP A 341 -13.59 8.66 -33.62
N ASP A 342 -13.89 8.68 -32.31
CA ASP A 342 -14.12 7.47 -31.51
C ASP A 342 -15.43 6.78 -31.90
N CYS A 343 -16.47 7.57 -32.17
CA CYS A 343 -17.72 7.05 -32.68
C CYS A 343 -17.56 6.44 -34.08
N ILE A 344 -16.81 7.09 -34.97
CA ILE A 344 -16.54 6.58 -36.33
C ILE A 344 -15.83 5.22 -36.25
N ASP A 345 -14.78 5.11 -35.45
CA ASP A 345 -14.04 3.87 -35.22
C ASP A 345 -14.91 2.74 -34.69
N LEU A 346 -15.83 3.05 -33.76
CA LEU A 346 -16.79 2.07 -33.27
C LEU A 346 -17.76 1.61 -34.39
N VAL A 347 -18.28 2.53 -35.19
CA VAL A 347 -19.17 2.21 -36.32
C VAL A 347 -18.44 1.35 -37.35
N GLU A 348 -17.21 1.71 -37.72
CA GLU A 348 -16.37 0.94 -38.64
C GLU A 348 -16.14 -0.48 -38.12
N GLY A 349 -15.76 -0.62 -36.85
CA GLY A 349 -15.55 -1.92 -36.22
C GLY A 349 -16.82 -2.77 -36.17
N ILE A 350 -17.98 -2.17 -35.87
CA ILE A 350 -19.27 -2.86 -35.88
C ILE A 350 -19.51 -3.53 -37.22
N GLN A 351 -19.32 -2.83 -38.35
CA GLN A 351 -19.60 -3.38 -39.67
C GLN A 351 -18.81 -4.67 -40.00
N GLY A 352 -17.66 -4.87 -39.34
CA GLY A 352 -16.81 -6.04 -39.54
C GLY A 352 -17.19 -7.28 -38.73
N ASN A 353 -18.15 -7.19 -37.80
CA ASN A 353 -18.52 -8.31 -36.94
C ASN A 353 -20.04 -8.47 -36.80
N ASP A 354 -20.58 -9.55 -37.37
CA ASP A 354 -22.01 -9.89 -37.32
C ASP A 354 -22.52 -10.16 -35.91
N GLN A 355 -21.65 -10.56 -34.98
CA GLN A 355 -22.00 -10.68 -33.57
C GLN A 355 -22.40 -9.34 -32.93
N THR A 356 -21.99 -8.22 -33.53
CA THR A 356 -22.28 -6.88 -33.02
C THR A 356 -23.51 -6.24 -33.67
N TYR A 357 -23.70 -6.37 -34.99
CA TYR A 357 -24.84 -5.79 -35.72
C TYR A 357 -26.03 -6.77 -35.89
N GLY A 358 -25.78 -8.08 -35.90
CA GLY A 358 -26.81 -9.10 -36.13
C GLY A 358 -27.59 -9.51 -34.87
N ARG A 359 -27.23 -8.98 -33.69
CA ARG A 359 -27.90 -9.28 -32.41
C ARG A 359 -29.22 -8.51 -32.29
N GLY A 360 -30.21 -9.11 -31.62
CA GLY A 360 -31.55 -8.51 -31.47
C GLY A 360 -31.58 -7.13 -30.78
N ARG A 361 -30.60 -6.84 -29.92
CA ARG A 361 -30.46 -5.54 -29.23
C ARG A 361 -29.67 -4.49 -30.02
N ALA A 362 -29.07 -4.85 -31.18
CA ALA A 362 -28.24 -3.94 -31.98
C ALA A 362 -28.98 -2.64 -32.30
N ARG A 363 -30.23 -2.75 -32.76
CA ARG A 363 -31.07 -1.59 -33.10
C ARG A 363 -31.13 -0.54 -31.99
N THR A 364 -31.58 -0.94 -30.80
CA THR A 364 -31.75 -0.02 -29.67
C THR A 364 -30.42 0.54 -29.18
N ASP A 365 -29.40 -0.29 -29.11
CA ASP A 365 -28.09 0.10 -28.59
C ASP A 365 -27.34 1.01 -29.59
N HIS A 366 -27.38 0.70 -30.88
CA HIS A 366 -26.74 1.49 -31.94
C HIS A 366 -27.49 2.79 -32.24
N GLN A 367 -28.79 2.89 -31.93
CA GLN A 367 -29.51 4.16 -31.97
C GLN A 367 -28.92 5.18 -30.98
N ALA A 368 -28.46 4.74 -29.80
CA ALA A 368 -27.77 5.62 -28.86
C ALA A 368 -26.45 6.15 -29.43
N LEU A 369 -25.68 5.29 -30.12
CA LEU A 369 -24.47 5.68 -30.83
C LEU A 369 -24.77 6.67 -31.98
N ARG A 370 -25.81 6.42 -32.79
CA ARG A 370 -26.25 7.34 -33.84
C ARG A 370 -26.65 8.70 -33.28
N ALA A 371 -27.41 8.72 -32.16
CA ALA A 371 -27.80 9.95 -31.50
C ALA A 371 -26.58 10.74 -31.01
N ARG A 372 -25.57 10.05 -30.45
CA ARG A 372 -24.31 10.68 -30.05
C ARG A 372 -23.56 11.29 -31.24
N ILE A 373 -23.44 10.56 -32.35
CA ILE A 373 -22.81 11.07 -33.58
C ILE A 373 -23.52 12.32 -34.07
N LEU A 374 -24.85 12.29 -34.20
CA LEU A 374 -25.64 13.44 -34.67
C LEU A 374 -25.59 14.64 -33.71
N ALA A 375 -25.34 14.43 -32.41
CA ALA A 375 -25.11 15.50 -31.46
C ALA A 375 -23.74 16.18 -31.66
N LEU A 376 -22.72 15.44 -32.13
CA LEU A 376 -21.38 15.95 -32.40
C LEU A 376 -21.26 16.54 -33.82
N ASP A 377 -21.90 15.90 -34.79
CA ASP A 377 -21.99 16.33 -36.19
C ASP A 377 -23.41 16.07 -36.74
N PRO A 378 -24.30 17.08 -36.75
CA PRO A 378 -25.66 16.95 -37.24
C PRO A 378 -25.79 16.57 -38.71
N ASN A 379 -24.74 16.80 -39.51
CA ASN A 379 -24.73 16.52 -40.95
C ASN A 379 -23.93 15.25 -41.28
N PHE A 380 -23.58 14.45 -40.29
CA PHE A 380 -22.78 13.24 -40.48
C PHE A 380 -23.44 12.29 -41.49
N ASP A 381 -22.67 11.92 -42.51
CA ASP A 381 -23.15 11.04 -43.59
C ASP A 381 -22.96 9.56 -43.22
N PHE A 382 -24.07 8.90 -42.89
CA PHE A 382 -24.08 7.47 -42.58
C PHE A 382 -24.06 6.56 -43.81
N THR A 383 -24.18 7.08 -45.03
CA THR A 383 -24.31 6.25 -46.25
C THR A 383 -23.09 5.39 -46.53
N ALA A 384 -21.92 5.79 -46.04
CA ALA A 384 -20.69 5.01 -46.09
C ALA A 384 -20.75 3.72 -45.24
N TYR A 385 -21.63 3.68 -44.22
CA TYR A 385 -21.72 2.58 -43.24
C TYR A 385 -22.97 1.71 -43.45
N LYS A 386 -23.07 1.10 -44.64
CA LYS A 386 -24.26 0.37 -45.11
C LYS A 386 -24.75 -0.71 -44.14
N THR A 387 -23.84 -1.48 -43.54
CA THR A 387 -24.21 -2.55 -42.60
C THR A 387 -24.78 -1.95 -41.32
N PHE A 388 -24.16 -0.90 -40.81
CA PHE A 388 -24.64 -0.22 -39.60
C PHE A 388 -26.04 0.39 -39.81
N VAL A 389 -26.26 1.09 -40.93
CA VAL A 389 -27.57 1.69 -41.25
C VAL A 389 -28.66 0.64 -41.43
N ARG A 390 -28.38 -0.46 -42.14
CA ARG A 390 -29.37 -1.51 -42.40
C ARG A 390 -30.00 -2.05 -41.11
N TYR A 391 -29.17 -2.36 -40.11
CA TYR A 391 -29.63 -2.95 -38.85
C TYR A 391 -30.13 -1.92 -37.81
N LEU A 392 -30.10 -0.63 -38.14
CA LEU A 392 -30.73 0.44 -37.35
C LEU A 392 -32.20 0.66 -37.73
N ASP A 393 -32.51 0.49 -39.01
CA ASP A 393 -33.80 0.85 -39.59
C ASP A 393 -34.76 -0.36 -39.72
N ASP A 394 -34.21 -1.59 -39.81
CA ASP A 394 -34.96 -2.87 -39.70
C ASP A 394 -35.47 -3.10 -38.26
#